data_AF-A0A2U2DQ91-F1
#
_entry.id   AF-A0A2U2DQ91-F1
#
_cell.length_a   1.000
_cell.length_b   1.000
_cell.length_c   1.000
_cell.angle_alpha   90.00
_cell.angle_beta   90.00
_cell.angle_gamma   90.00
#
_symmetry.space_group_name_H-M   'P 1'
#
loop_
_entity.id
_entity.type
_entity.pdbx_description
1 polymer ?
#
loop_
_entity_poly.entity_id
_entity_poly.type
_entity_poly.pdbx_seq_one_letter_code
_entity_poly.pdbx_strand_id
1 'polypeptide(L)'
;MVIIRQTARTAILGAAIAAAATAAGCSTQPLPPTQAQPVVTVTADGASLQRETAPRNTGAYPSFSDPLTAANAQMSDDEATTMQQRLASLGHARRSGAISEAEYQRRVAEMRKLAAEHGAQAQAEIAN
;
A
#
# COMPACT_ATOMS: atom_id res chain seq x y z
N MET A 1 -47.51 -48.86 9.54
CA MET A 1 -46.81 -48.02 8.54
C MET A 1 -45.32 -48.37 8.61
N VAL A 2 -44.63 -48.40 7.46
CA VAL A 2 -43.18 -48.69 7.24
C VAL A 2 -42.31 -48.17 8.42
N ILE A 3 -41.49 -48.91 9.19
CA ILE A 3 -40.33 -49.78 8.84
C ILE A 3 -39.17 -48.88 8.32
N ILE A 4 -37.85 -49.04 8.55
CA ILE A 4 -37.00 -50.19 8.86
C ILE A 4 -36.09 -49.91 10.11
N ARG A 5 -35.50 -50.99 10.63
CA ARG A 5 -34.40 -51.12 11.61
C ARG A 5 -33.07 -50.49 11.14
N GLN A 6 -32.22 -50.00 12.04
CA GLN A 6 -30.99 -50.71 12.49
C GLN A 6 -30.11 -49.88 13.45
N THR A 7 -30.04 -50.33 14.70
CA THR A 7 -28.85 -50.15 15.55
C THR A 7 -27.76 -51.16 15.16
N ALA A 8 -26.50 -50.78 15.38
CA ALA A 8 -25.26 -51.57 15.45
C ALA A 8 -24.25 -51.39 14.31
N ARG A 9 -23.20 -50.62 14.61
CA ARG A 9 -21.79 -50.99 14.35
C ARG A 9 -20.88 -50.19 15.28
N THR A 10 -20.48 -50.84 16.37
CA THR A 10 -19.55 -50.35 17.39
C THR A 10 -18.12 -50.27 16.87
N ALA A 11 -17.38 -49.27 17.37
CA ALA A 11 -15.94 -49.29 17.61
C ALA A 11 -14.98 -49.72 16.49
N ILE A 12 -14.22 -48.75 15.97
CA ILE A 12 -12.76 -48.92 15.87
C ILE A 12 -12.10 -47.81 16.68
N LEU A 13 -11.14 -48.24 17.49
CA LEU A 13 -10.42 -47.47 18.51
C LEU A 13 -9.10 -46.94 17.94
N GLY A 14 -8.93 -45.62 17.94
CA GLY A 14 -7.66 -44.93 18.24
C GLY A 14 -6.43 -45.09 17.32
N ALA A 15 -5.40 -44.35 17.74
CA ALA A 15 -4.02 -44.29 17.25
C ALA A 15 -3.74 -43.55 15.91
N ALA A 16 -2.56 -42.89 15.90
CA ALA A 16 -1.87 -42.29 14.75
C ALA A 16 -2.48 -41.04 14.08
N ILE A 17 -2.44 -39.90 14.80
CA ILE A 17 -1.93 -38.66 14.18
C ILE A 17 -0.67 -38.24 14.95
N ALA A 18 0.37 -39.06 14.80
CA ALA A 18 1.75 -38.66 15.04
C ALA A 18 2.39 -38.32 13.68
N ALA A 19 3.40 -37.45 13.68
CA ALA A 19 4.09 -36.90 12.50
C ALA A 19 3.30 -35.90 11.65
N ALA A 20 3.23 -34.65 12.14
CA ALA A 20 3.16 -33.44 11.31
C ALA A 20 4.19 -32.40 11.77
N ALA A 21 5.36 -32.86 12.23
CA ALA A 21 6.56 -32.04 12.32
C ALA A 21 7.32 -32.13 10.98
N THR A 22 8.03 -31.07 10.60
CA THR A 22 8.75 -30.90 9.32
C THR A 22 7.89 -30.67 8.07
N ALA A 23 7.33 -29.47 7.99
CA ALA A 23 7.20 -28.76 6.71
C ALA A 23 7.56 -27.29 6.90
N ALA A 24 8.86 -27.01 7.05
CA ALA A 24 9.41 -25.70 6.68
C ALA A 24 9.40 -25.59 5.15
N GLY A 25 8.20 -25.63 4.59
CA GLY A 25 7.95 -25.53 3.17
C GLY A 25 8.12 -24.08 2.76
N CYS A 26 9.35 -23.69 2.44
CA CYS A 26 9.54 -22.68 1.41
C CYS A 26 8.91 -23.25 0.13
N SER A 27 7.61 -23.02 -0.05
CA SER A 27 6.94 -23.24 -1.32
C SER A 27 7.58 -22.28 -2.31
N THR A 28 8.56 -22.77 -3.06
CA THR A 28 9.04 -22.13 -4.29
C THR A 28 7.88 -22.20 -5.28
N GLN A 29 6.89 -21.34 -5.06
CA GLN A 29 5.84 -21.06 -6.02
C GLN A 29 6.58 -20.66 -7.30
N PRO A 30 6.40 -21.37 -8.43
CA PRO A 30 6.91 -20.89 -9.69
C PRO A 30 6.38 -19.46 -9.85
N LEU A 31 7.25 -18.50 -10.19
CA LEU A 31 6.77 -17.17 -10.49
C LEU A 31 5.69 -17.32 -11.55
N PRO A 32 4.52 -16.65 -11.40
CA PRO A 32 3.53 -16.64 -12.47
C PRO A 32 4.24 -16.21 -13.75
N PRO A 33 3.92 -16.81 -14.91
CA PRO A 33 4.57 -16.46 -16.17
C PRO A 33 4.49 -14.94 -16.30
N THR A 34 5.63 -14.29 -16.55
CA THR A 34 5.76 -12.83 -16.55
C THR A 34 4.57 -12.25 -17.30
N GLN A 35 3.60 -11.72 -16.55
CA GLN A 35 2.52 -10.99 -17.17
C GLN A 35 3.22 -9.86 -17.89
N ALA A 36 3.01 -9.76 -19.21
CA ALA A 36 3.56 -8.67 -19.97
C ALA A 36 3.13 -7.40 -19.24
N GLN A 37 4.10 -6.70 -18.64
CA GLN A 37 3.86 -5.45 -17.95
C GLN A 37 3.03 -4.62 -18.93
N PRO A 38 1.89 -4.04 -18.54
CA PRO A 38 1.13 -3.22 -19.46
C PRO A 38 2.10 -2.19 -20.01
N VAL A 39 2.38 -2.29 -21.31
CA VAL A 39 3.31 -1.37 -21.96
C VAL A 39 2.58 -0.05 -21.95
N VAL A 40 2.90 0.77 -20.94
CA VAL A 40 2.48 2.15 -20.87
C VAL A 40 3.26 2.88 -21.95
N THR A 41 2.82 2.70 -23.20
CA THR A 41 3.04 3.70 -24.23
C THR A 41 2.45 4.98 -23.66
N VAL A 42 3.32 5.90 -23.29
CA VAL A 42 2.94 7.29 -23.03
C VAL A 42 2.59 7.89 -24.38
N THR A 43 1.41 7.51 -24.89
CA THR A 43 0.78 8.18 -26.00
C THR A 43 0.46 9.57 -25.49
N ALA A 44 1.26 10.54 -25.92
CA ALA A 44 1.01 11.94 -25.64
C ALA A 44 -0.24 12.37 -26.41
N ASP A 45 -1.43 12.10 -25.86
CA ASP A 45 -2.66 12.74 -26.28
C ASP A 45 -2.48 14.24 -26.03
N GLY A 46 -2.17 14.97 -27.11
CA GLY A 46 -1.79 16.38 -27.04
C GLY A 46 -2.88 17.31 -26.47
N ALA A 47 -4.11 16.80 -26.31
CA ALA A 47 -5.20 17.47 -25.59
C ALA A 47 -5.05 17.43 -24.05
N SER A 48 -4.38 16.41 -23.50
CA SER A 48 -4.19 16.24 -22.05
C SER A 48 -2.90 16.88 -21.52
N LEU A 49 -1.93 17.13 -22.39
CA LEU A 49 -0.68 17.81 -22.07
C LEU A 49 -0.76 19.32 -22.36
N GLN A 50 -1.66 20.03 -21.67
CA GLN A 50 -1.53 21.47 -21.44
C GLN A 50 -0.42 21.78 -20.42
N ARG A 51 0.71 21.07 -20.55
CA ARG A 51 1.99 21.52 -20.01
C ARG A 51 2.46 22.64 -20.93
N GLU A 52 2.89 23.75 -20.34
CA GLU A 52 3.65 24.78 -21.05
C GLU A 52 4.93 24.14 -21.62
N THR A 53 4.84 23.68 -22.87
CA THR A 53 5.93 23.06 -23.63
C THR A 53 6.67 24.09 -24.47
N ALA A 54 6.12 25.30 -24.59
CA ALA A 54 6.86 26.46 -25.05
C ALA A 54 7.96 26.81 -24.03
N PRO A 55 9.22 27.04 -24.45
CA PRO A 55 10.24 27.55 -23.55
C PRO A 55 9.78 28.91 -23.00
N ARG A 56 9.82 29.09 -21.68
CA ARG A 56 9.51 30.38 -21.03
C ARG A 56 10.54 31.41 -21.49
N ASN A 57 10.16 32.23 -22.45
CA ASN A 57 11.06 33.16 -23.12
C ASN A 57 11.20 34.44 -22.28
N THR A 58 12.09 34.40 -21.29
CA THR A 58 12.40 35.52 -20.39
C THR A 58 13.36 36.55 -21.00
N GLY A 59 13.78 36.37 -22.26
CA GLY A 59 14.78 37.21 -22.91
C GLY A 59 16.23 37.00 -22.41
N ALA A 60 16.44 36.13 -21.42
CA ALA A 60 17.74 35.80 -20.87
C ALA A 60 18.01 34.28 -20.99
N TYR A 61 19.28 33.90 -21.05
CA TYR A 61 19.66 32.48 -21.03
C TYR A 61 19.39 31.90 -19.63
N PRO A 62 18.82 30.69 -19.50
CA PRO A 62 18.58 30.09 -18.18
C PRO A 62 19.91 29.87 -17.45
N SER A 63 20.04 30.48 -16.28
CA SER A 63 21.23 30.42 -15.43
C SER A 63 21.01 29.51 -14.21
N PHE A 64 21.95 28.62 -13.93
CA PHE A 64 21.99 27.79 -12.73
C PHE A 64 22.73 28.45 -11.55
N SER A 65 22.98 29.76 -11.63
CA SER A 65 23.68 30.56 -10.61
C SER A 65 22.84 30.82 -9.37
N ASP A 66 21.51 30.83 -9.53
CA ASP A 66 20.56 31.03 -8.44
C ASP A 66 20.16 29.68 -7.82
N PRO A 67 19.87 29.62 -6.51
CA PRO A 67 19.43 28.40 -5.87
C PRO A 67 18.14 27.88 -6.51
N LEU A 68 18.20 26.67 -7.07
CA LEU A 68 17.04 26.06 -7.75
C LEU A 68 15.92 25.81 -6.74
N THR A 69 14.84 26.58 -6.84
CA THR A 69 13.60 26.28 -6.11
C THR A 69 13.05 24.94 -6.62
N ALA A 70 13.01 23.94 -5.75
CA ALA A 70 12.45 22.64 -6.08
C ALA A 70 10.94 22.78 -6.43
N ALA A 71 10.52 22.17 -7.54
CA ALA A 71 9.12 22.24 -8.00
C ALA A 71 8.12 21.52 -7.08
N ASN A 72 8.62 20.72 -6.12
CA ASN A 72 7.83 20.04 -5.10
C ASN A 72 8.49 20.27 -3.73
N ALA A 73 7.69 20.39 -2.68
CA ALA A 73 8.20 20.31 -1.30
C ALA A 73 8.84 18.93 -1.07
N GLN A 74 10.09 18.92 -0.64
CA GLN A 74 10.82 17.70 -0.30
C GLN A 74 10.80 17.50 1.23
N MET A 75 10.32 16.35 1.66
CA MET A 75 10.38 15.92 3.07
C MET A 75 11.84 15.80 3.52
N SER A 76 12.16 16.32 4.71
CA SER A 76 13.52 16.21 5.28
C SER A 76 13.75 14.87 5.99
N ASP A 77 15.02 14.50 6.20
CA ASP A 77 15.38 13.25 6.90
C ASP A 77 14.87 13.21 8.36
N ASP A 78 14.88 14.36 9.06
CA ASP A 78 14.35 14.50 10.41
C ASP A 78 12.81 14.33 10.45
N GLU A 79 12.12 14.87 9.44
CA GLU A 79 10.68 14.75 9.28
C GLU A 79 10.28 13.29 8.96
N ALA A 80 11.02 12.65 8.05
CA ALA A 80 10.88 11.24 7.72
C ALA A 80 11.04 10.35 8.97
N THR A 81 12.11 10.58 9.73
CA THR A 81 12.40 9.88 10.98
C THR A 81 11.27 10.08 12.01
N THR A 82 10.79 11.31 12.15
CA THR A 82 9.68 11.66 13.05
C THR A 82 8.38 10.94 12.67
N MET A 83 8.06 10.87 11.37
CA MET A 83 6.87 10.14 10.88
C MET A 83 6.99 8.63 11.07
N GLN A 84 8.17 8.04 10.82
CA GLN A 84 8.44 6.63 11.10
C GLN A 84 8.22 6.30 12.59
N GLN A 85 8.73 7.13 13.51
CA GLN A 85 8.53 6.95 14.96
C GLN A 85 7.05 7.05 15.37
N ARG A 86 6.29 8.00 14.80
CA ARG A 86 4.85 8.12 15.03
C ARG A 86 4.09 6.87 14.58
N LEU A 87 4.37 6.36 13.38
CA LEU A 87 3.74 5.14 12.86
C LEU A 87 4.13 3.88 13.65
N ALA A 88 5.41 3.77 14.05
CA ALA A 88 5.91 2.67 14.86
C ALA A 88 5.27 2.65 16.26
N SER A 89 5.15 3.81 16.91
CA SER A 89 4.51 3.93 18.23
C SER A 89 3.01 3.60 18.17
N LEU A 90 2.29 4.01 17.12
CA LEU A 90 0.89 3.62 16.89
C LEU A 90 0.76 2.09 16.72
N GLY A 91 1.64 1.48 15.93
CA GLY A 91 1.68 0.02 15.75
C GLY A 91 2.02 -0.74 17.04
N HIS A 92 2.90 -0.18 17.88
CA HIS A 92 3.20 -0.72 19.20
C HIS A 92 1.99 -0.61 20.14
N ALA A 93 1.36 0.56 20.23
CA ALA A 93 0.20 0.80 21.09
C ALA A 93 -0.96 -0.16 20.77
N ARG A 94 -1.17 -0.48 19.49
CA ARG A 94 -2.12 -1.52 19.06
C ARG A 94 -1.73 -2.91 19.59
N ARG A 95 -0.48 -3.34 19.38
CA ARG A 95 0.00 -4.67 19.80
C ARG A 95 0.00 -4.85 21.32
N SER A 96 0.24 -3.78 22.08
CA SER A 96 0.21 -3.80 23.54
C SER A 96 -1.19 -3.61 24.13
N GLY A 97 -2.24 -3.46 23.31
CA GLY A 97 -3.60 -3.20 23.77
C GLY A 97 -3.82 -1.83 24.44
N ALA A 98 -2.87 -0.91 24.30
CA ALA A 98 -2.93 0.43 24.90
C ALA A 98 -3.93 1.36 24.18
N ILE A 99 -4.32 1.02 22.95
CA ILE A 99 -5.44 1.62 22.22
C ILE A 99 -6.46 0.55 21.85
N SER A 100 -7.74 0.93 21.80
CA SER A 100 -8.78 0.03 21.31
C SER A 100 -8.66 -0.21 19.81
N GLU A 101 -8.99 -1.41 19.34
CA GLU A 101 -9.00 -1.72 17.91
C GLU A 101 -9.97 -0.81 17.14
N ALA A 102 -11.13 -0.46 17.74
CA ALA A 102 -12.09 0.46 17.14
C ALA A 102 -11.49 1.87 16.90
N GLU A 103 -10.70 2.38 17.84
CA GLU A 103 -10.03 3.68 17.70
C GLU A 103 -8.88 3.60 16.69
N TYR A 104 -8.10 2.52 16.68
CA TYR A 104 -7.08 2.26 15.67
C TYR A 104 -7.70 2.28 14.26
N GLN A 105 -8.81 1.57 14.06
CA GLN A 105 -9.50 1.51 12.76
C GLN A 105 -10.05 2.89 12.33
N ARG A 106 -10.55 3.73 13.26
CA ARG A 106 -10.90 5.13 12.96
C ARG A 106 -9.68 5.92 12.47
N ARG A 107 -8.56 5.87 13.19
CA ARG A 107 -7.32 6.57 12.79
C ARG A 107 -6.81 6.09 11.42
N VAL A 108 -6.93 4.79 11.11
CA VAL A 108 -6.59 4.24 9.78
C VAL A 108 -7.55 4.72 8.69
N ALA A 109 -8.85 4.83 8.97
CA ALA A 109 -9.83 5.36 8.03
C ALA A 109 -9.55 6.83 7.68
N GLU A 110 -9.26 7.68 8.67
CA GLU A 110 -8.88 9.08 8.44
C GLU A 110 -7.59 9.20 7.62
N MET A 111 -6.54 8.42 7.91
CA MET A 111 -5.31 8.42 7.10
C MET A 111 -5.55 7.98 5.65
N ARG A 112 -6.46 7.02 5.42
CA ARG A 112 -6.84 6.59 4.06
C ARG A 112 -7.62 7.66 3.31
N LYS A 113 -8.51 8.37 4.01
CA LYS A 113 -9.26 9.51 3.45
C LYS A 113 -8.29 10.62 3.04
N LEU A 114 -7.38 11.02 3.94
CA LEU A 114 -6.36 12.02 3.66
C LEU A 114 -5.52 11.64 2.43
N ALA A 115 -5.07 10.38 2.33
CA ALA A 115 -4.30 9.90 1.19
C ALA A 115 -5.06 9.95 -0.15
N ALA A 116 -6.40 9.82 -0.13
CA ALA A 116 -7.23 9.94 -1.33
C ALA A 116 -7.46 11.42 -1.73
N GLU A 117 -7.64 12.31 -0.75
CA GLU A 117 -7.95 13.73 -0.98
C GLU A 117 -6.69 14.56 -1.34
N HIS A 118 -5.54 14.25 -0.73
CA HIS A 118 -4.30 15.02 -0.88
C HIS A 118 -3.76 15.07 -2.32
N GLY A 119 -4.00 14.03 -3.13
CA GLY A 119 -3.57 14.02 -4.54
C GLY A 119 -4.29 15.08 -5.38
N ALA A 120 -5.60 15.24 -5.16
CA ALA A 120 -6.41 16.25 -5.85
C ALA A 120 -6.09 17.67 -5.35
N GLN A 121 -5.83 17.83 -4.05
CA GLN A 121 -5.40 19.12 -3.49
C GLN A 121 -4.06 19.58 -4.08
N ALA A 122 -3.04 18.71 -4.08
CA ALA A 122 -1.73 19.04 -4.65
C ALA A 122 -1.82 19.40 -6.14
N GLN A 123 -2.69 18.74 -6.90
CA GLN A 123 -2.93 19.09 -8.31
C GLN A 123 -3.60 20.47 -8.47
N ALA A 124 -4.49 20.85 -7.56
CA ALA A 124 -5.11 22.19 -7.56
C ALA A 124 -4.11 23.29 -7.19
N GLU A 125 -3.16 23.02 -6.29
CA GLU A 125 -2.08 23.95 -5.93
C GLU A 125 -1.08 24.18 -7.08
N ILE A 126 -0.84 23.17 -7.92
CA ILE A 126 0.02 23.29 -9.13
C ILE A 126 -0.66 24.06 -10.28
N ALA A 127 -1.99 24.16 -10.26
CA ALA A 127 -2.78 24.78 -11.34
C ALA A 127 -3.01 26.30 -11.15
N ASN A 128 -2.35 26.92 -10.17
CA ASN A 128 -2.56 28.31 -9.71
C ASN A 128 -1.24 29.10 -9.80
#